data_AF-A0A2I1PD23-F1
#
_entry.id   AF-A0A2I1PD23-F1
#
_cell.length_a   1.000
_cell.length_b   1.000
_cell.length_c   1.000
_cell.angle_alpha   90.00
_cell.angle_beta   90.00
_cell.angle_gamma   90.00
#
_symmetry.space_group_name_H-M   'P 1'
#
loop_
_entity.id
_entity.type
_entity.pdbx_description
1 polymer ?
#
loop_
_entity_poly.entity_id
_entity_poly.type
_entity_poly.pdbx_seq_one_letter_code
_entity_poly.pdbx_strand_id
1 'polypeptide(L)'
;MSASTRWPTAWPAGQPPRSTSGPPLRSRAEAPVLDVVMGLALVLAAVLAGFWATWSVVVLPALDSLPAPVAVAAMRRCNETVLTPLFLVPFATAPLTAAAGGVGLLLERAWLPALLVGFAVVLQVVGVVVVTGFVNVPLNGALAEAQGAPSEAWAAFSGPWQRANLVRTASGLAALVVLLVAARMS
;
A
#
# COMPACT_ATOMS: atom_id res chain seq x y z
N MET A 1 -88.07 24.95 -12.26
CA MET A 1 -87.44 24.28 -13.42
C MET A 1 -86.15 23.63 -12.93
N SER A 2 -86.13 22.30 -12.88
CA SER A 2 -85.00 21.49 -12.42
C SER A 2 -84.09 21.17 -13.60
N ALA A 3 -82.79 21.44 -13.48
CA ALA A 3 -81.78 21.01 -14.44
C ALA A 3 -80.75 20.12 -13.72
N SER A 4 -80.79 18.84 -14.10
CA SER A 4 -80.02 17.72 -13.57
C SER A 4 -78.52 17.82 -13.87
N THR A 5 -77.68 17.66 -12.84
CA THR A 5 -76.24 17.40 -12.99
C THR A 5 -76.03 15.91 -13.30
N ARG A 6 -75.57 15.56 -14.50
CA ARG A 6 -75.15 14.19 -14.84
C ARG A 6 -73.69 13.99 -14.44
N TRP A 7 -73.41 12.93 -13.71
CA TRP A 7 -72.06 12.49 -13.38
C TRP A 7 -71.44 11.69 -14.56
N PRO A 8 -70.13 11.80 -14.84
CA PRO A 8 -69.47 11.00 -15.87
C PRO A 8 -69.28 9.55 -15.40
N THR A 9 -69.61 8.58 -16.26
CA THR A 9 -69.62 7.14 -15.97
C THR A 9 -68.33 6.39 -16.30
N ALA A 10 -67.23 7.08 -16.61
CA ALA A 10 -65.96 6.40 -16.88
C ALA A 10 -64.74 7.28 -16.52
N TRP A 11 -63.87 6.74 -15.68
CA TRP A 11 -62.52 7.26 -15.46
C TRP A 11 -61.63 6.77 -16.60
N PRO A 12 -60.83 7.62 -17.26
CA PRO A 12 -59.88 7.15 -18.26
C PRO A 12 -58.90 6.19 -17.59
N ALA A 13 -58.84 4.95 -18.06
CA ALA A 13 -57.88 3.96 -17.59
C ALA A 13 -56.48 4.57 -17.67
N GLY A 14 -55.85 4.82 -16.52
CA GLY A 14 -54.50 5.34 -16.45
C GLY A 14 -53.58 4.42 -17.23
N GLN A 15 -52.77 4.99 -18.12
CA GLN A 15 -51.70 4.22 -18.75
C GLN A 15 -50.86 3.59 -17.63
N PRO A 16 -50.55 2.28 -17.70
CA PRO A 16 -49.62 1.70 -16.75
C PRO A 16 -48.30 2.48 -16.81
N PRO A 17 -47.64 2.70 -15.66
CA PRO A 17 -46.40 3.45 -15.63
C PRO A 17 -45.42 2.82 -16.61
N ARG A 18 -44.84 3.63 -17.50
CA ARG A 18 -43.78 3.19 -18.40
C ARG A 18 -42.69 2.57 -17.53
N SER A 19 -42.35 1.30 -17.79
CA SER A 19 -41.20 0.67 -17.17
C SER A 19 -39.96 1.46 -17.56
N THR A 20 -39.51 2.38 -16.70
CA THR A 20 -38.17 2.91 -16.79
C THR A 20 -37.25 1.75 -16.50
N SER A 21 -36.73 1.10 -17.56
CA SER A 21 -35.54 0.28 -17.42
C SER A 21 -34.50 1.18 -16.78
N GLY A 22 -34.24 0.98 -15.48
CA GLY A 22 -33.13 1.63 -14.81
C GLY A 22 -31.85 1.37 -15.61
N PRO A 23 -30.83 2.24 -15.49
CA PRO A 23 -29.56 1.99 -16.17
C PRO A 23 -29.12 0.54 -15.87
N PRO A 24 -28.60 -0.20 -16.86
CA PRO A 24 -28.20 -1.58 -16.63
C PRO A 24 -27.30 -1.60 -15.41
N LEU A 25 -27.69 -2.36 -14.39
CA LEU A 25 -26.80 -2.72 -13.29
C LEU A 25 -25.61 -3.36 -13.98
N ARG A 26 -24.48 -2.65 -14.07
CA ARG A 26 -23.24 -3.25 -14.57
C ARG A 26 -23.08 -4.56 -13.83
N SER A 27 -23.10 -5.67 -14.55
CA SER A 27 -22.88 -6.95 -13.92
C SER A 27 -21.52 -6.86 -13.24
N ARG A 28 -21.43 -7.23 -11.96
CA ARG A 28 -20.18 -7.25 -11.17
C ARG A 28 -19.02 -8.04 -11.81
N ALA A 29 -19.24 -8.65 -12.97
CA ALA A 29 -18.33 -9.51 -13.68
C ALA A 29 -17.29 -8.77 -14.56
N GLU A 30 -17.40 -7.45 -14.76
CA GLU A 30 -16.56 -6.73 -15.73
C GLU A 30 -15.25 -6.12 -15.18
N ALA A 31 -14.94 -6.22 -13.87
CA ALA A 31 -13.68 -5.70 -13.29
C ALA A 31 -12.79 -6.70 -12.50
N PRO A 32 -12.78 -8.03 -12.78
CA PRO A 32 -12.02 -8.98 -11.95
C PRO A 32 -10.51 -8.72 -11.95
N VAL A 33 -9.97 -8.15 -13.04
CA VAL A 33 -8.52 -7.90 -13.17
C VAL A 33 -8.09 -6.71 -12.31
N LEU A 34 -8.83 -5.60 -12.32
CA LEU A 34 -8.48 -4.42 -11.52
C LEU A 34 -8.57 -4.74 -10.03
N ASP A 35 -9.63 -5.45 -9.60
CA ASP A 35 -9.80 -5.90 -8.23
C ASP A 35 -8.63 -6.79 -7.78
N VAL A 36 -8.20 -7.74 -8.62
CA VAL A 36 -7.06 -8.61 -8.34
C VAL A 36 -5.76 -7.81 -8.24
N VAL A 37 -5.53 -6.86 -9.15
CA VAL A 37 -4.32 -6.01 -9.13
C VAL A 37 -4.28 -5.14 -7.87
N MET A 38 -5.40 -4.49 -7.52
CA MET A 38 -5.50 -3.67 -6.31
C MET A 38 -5.37 -4.52 -5.05
N GLY A 39 -5.98 -5.70 -5.03
CA GLY A 39 -5.83 -6.67 -3.94
C GLY A 39 -4.38 -7.12 -3.76
N LEU A 40 -3.67 -7.40 -4.85
CA LEU A 40 -2.26 -7.76 -4.81
C LEU A 40 -1.40 -6.60 -4.31
N ALA A 41 -1.66 -5.37 -4.77
CA ALA A 41 -0.95 -4.17 -4.29
C ALA A 41 -1.12 -3.99 -2.77
N LEU A 42 -2.33 -4.21 -2.25
CA LEU A 42 -2.62 -4.16 -0.81
C LEU A 42 -1.85 -5.21 -0.02
N VAL A 43 -1.85 -6.46 -0.49
CA VAL A 43 -1.13 -7.57 0.18
C VAL A 43 0.37 -7.28 0.22
N LEU A 44 0.96 -6.88 -0.91
CA LEU A 44 2.39 -6.57 -0.98
C LEU A 44 2.76 -5.39 -0.07
N ALA A 45 1.96 -4.32 -0.09
CA ALA A 45 2.16 -3.17 0.80
C ALA A 45 2.08 -3.57 2.28
N ALA A 46 1.11 -4.40 2.65
CA ALA A 46 0.93 -4.88 4.03
C ALA A 46 2.10 -5.75 4.49
N VAL A 47 2.55 -6.70 3.66
CA VAL A 47 3.71 -7.57 3.96
C VAL A 47 4.96 -6.73 4.19
N LEU A 48 5.25 -5.77 3.30
CA LEU A 48 6.45 -4.93 3.41
C LEU A 48 6.36 -3.96 4.61
N ALA A 49 5.22 -3.32 4.83
CA ALA A 49 5.04 -2.44 5.99
C ALA A 49 5.19 -3.22 7.30
N GLY A 50 4.62 -4.42 7.38
CA GLY A 50 4.78 -5.32 8.52
C GLY A 50 6.23 -5.77 8.74
N PHE A 51 6.96 -6.04 7.64
CA PHE A 51 8.38 -6.36 7.70
C PHE A 51 9.18 -5.23 8.37
N TRP A 52 9.06 -3.98 7.88
CA TRP A 52 9.77 -2.84 8.47
C TRP A 52 9.35 -2.56 9.92
N ALA A 53 8.06 -2.66 10.23
CA ALA A 53 7.55 -2.50 11.59
C ALA A 53 8.16 -3.54 12.54
N THR A 54 8.26 -4.80 12.12
CA THR A 54 8.89 -5.88 12.91
C THR A 54 10.35 -5.57 13.22
N TRP A 55 11.08 -5.01 12.25
CA TRP A 55 12.46 -4.59 12.45
C TRP A 55 12.59 -3.48 13.50
N SER A 56 11.69 -2.49 13.48
CA SER A 56 11.68 -1.40 14.46
C SER A 56 11.22 -1.80 15.85
N VAL A 57 10.25 -2.72 15.96
CA VAL A 57 9.62 -3.06 17.24
C VAL A 57 10.31 -4.22 17.94
N VAL A 58 10.84 -5.18 17.17
CA VAL A 58 11.38 -6.43 17.71
C VAL A 58 12.87 -6.55 17.45
N VAL A 59 13.30 -6.49 16.18
CA VAL A 59 14.66 -6.91 15.81
C VAL A 59 15.74 -5.94 16.31
N LEU A 60 15.66 -4.64 15.98
CA LEU A 60 16.69 -3.68 16.41
C LEU A 60 16.74 -3.51 17.93
N PRO A 61 15.60 -3.38 18.64
CA PRO A 61 15.61 -3.35 20.10
C PRO A 61 16.25 -4.59 20.73
N ALA A 62 16.01 -5.78 20.17
CA ALA A 62 16.67 -7.00 20.64
C ALA A 62 18.18 -6.95 20.39
N LEU A 63 18.63 -6.51 19.21
CA LEU A 63 20.06 -6.39 18.91
C LEU A 63 20.76 -5.33 19.77
N ASP A 64 20.10 -4.19 20.04
CA ASP A 64 20.62 -3.13 20.92
C ASP A 64 20.82 -3.60 22.37
N SER A 65 20.11 -4.65 22.80
CA SER A 65 20.29 -5.25 24.13
C SER A 65 21.51 -6.17 24.25
N LEU A 66 22.14 -6.53 23.13
CA LEU A 66 23.27 -7.44 23.09
C LEU A 66 24.62 -6.70 23.19
N PRO A 67 25.70 -7.38 23.61
CA PRO A 67 27.05 -6.83 23.47
C PRO A 67 27.33 -6.46 22.01
N ALA A 68 27.93 -5.30 21.78
CA ALA A 68 28.16 -4.77 20.43
C ALA A 68 28.82 -5.75 19.44
N PRO A 69 29.83 -6.57 19.82
CA PRO A 69 30.38 -7.57 18.90
C PRO A 69 29.34 -8.58 18.39
N VAL A 70 28.40 -8.98 19.26
CA VAL A 70 27.32 -9.92 18.92
C VAL A 70 26.28 -9.24 18.04
N ALA A 71 25.87 -8.01 18.37
CA ALA A 71 24.91 -7.23 17.60
C ALA A 71 25.41 -6.97 16.16
N VAL A 72 26.68 -6.56 16.02
CA VAL A 72 27.32 -6.33 14.71
C VAL A 72 27.36 -7.61 13.89
N ALA A 73 27.80 -8.73 14.48
CA ALA A 73 27.86 -10.01 13.79
C ALA A 73 26.48 -10.50 13.33
N ALA A 74 25.48 -10.41 14.20
CA ALA A 74 24.10 -10.78 13.88
C ALA A 74 23.52 -9.89 12.76
N MET A 75 23.68 -8.57 12.87
CA MET A 75 23.14 -7.63 11.90
C MET A 75 23.76 -7.81 10.51
N ARG A 76 25.07 -8.06 10.42
CA ARG A 76 25.74 -8.40 9.16
C ARG A 76 25.11 -9.64 8.51
N ARG A 77 24.88 -10.70 9.29
CA ARG A 77 24.21 -11.91 8.79
C ARG A 77 22.78 -11.64 8.35
N CYS A 78 22.01 -10.84 9.09
CA CYS A 78 20.66 -10.46 8.65
C CYS A 78 20.70 -9.66 7.34
N ASN A 79 21.64 -8.73 7.19
CA ASN A 79 21.81 -7.93 5.96
C ASN A 79 22.19 -8.78 4.74
N GLU A 80 22.98 -9.84 4.93
CA GLU A 80 23.32 -10.79 3.85
C GLU A 80 22.10 -11.68 3.50
N THR A 81 21.40 -12.19 4.51
CA THR A 81 20.33 -13.19 4.34
C THR A 81 19.00 -12.61 3.90
N VAL A 82 18.79 -11.29 4.00
CA VAL A 82 17.56 -10.64 3.51
C VAL A 82 17.47 -10.61 1.97
N LEU A 83 18.59 -10.76 1.26
CA LEU A 83 18.68 -10.66 -0.21
C LEU A 83 18.18 -11.93 -0.92
N THR A 84 16.97 -12.37 -0.57
CA THR A 84 16.29 -13.53 -1.16
C THR A 84 15.20 -13.08 -2.12
N PRO A 85 14.80 -13.93 -3.10
CA PRO A 85 13.66 -13.63 -3.97
C PRO A 85 12.37 -13.33 -3.19
N LEU A 86 12.17 -13.99 -2.05
CA LEU A 86 11.01 -13.78 -1.17
C LEU A 86 10.91 -12.34 -0.63
N PHE A 87 12.03 -11.63 -0.50
CA PHE A 87 12.04 -10.21 -0.14
C PHE A 87 12.10 -9.31 -1.38
N LEU A 88 13.01 -9.61 -2.31
CA LEU A 88 13.30 -8.75 -3.46
C LEU A 88 12.12 -8.63 -4.43
N VAL A 89 11.39 -9.72 -4.67
CA VAL A 89 10.24 -9.70 -5.59
C VAL A 89 9.12 -8.81 -5.03
N PRO A 90 8.61 -9.00 -3.80
CA PRO A 90 7.64 -8.07 -3.22
C PRO A 90 8.15 -6.63 -3.19
N PHE A 91 9.40 -6.41 -2.78
CA PHE A 91 9.99 -5.08 -2.70
C PHE A 91 10.00 -4.34 -4.05
N ALA A 92 10.34 -5.02 -5.14
CA ALA A 92 10.37 -4.45 -6.48
C ALA A 92 8.95 -4.29 -7.08
N THR A 93 8.09 -5.27 -6.87
CA THR A 93 6.78 -5.35 -7.55
C THR A 93 5.66 -4.60 -6.84
N ALA A 94 5.76 -4.31 -5.55
CA ALA A 94 4.73 -3.56 -4.81
C ALA A 94 4.38 -2.19 -5.45
N PRO A 95 5.35 -1.29 -5.72
CA PRO A 95 5.05 0.00 -6.34
C PRO A 95 4.56 -0.17 -7.79
N LEU A 96 5.06 -1.16 -8.52
CA LEU A 96 4.66 -1.43 -9.91
C LEU A 96 3.21 -1.94 -9.99
N THR A 97 2.82 -2.82 -9.07
CA THR A 97 1.47 -3.36 -8.99
C THR A 97 0.48 -2.25 -8.60
N ALA A 98 0.84 -1.41 -7.64
CA ALA A 98 0.04 -0.24 -7.29
C ALA A 98 -0.09 0.73 -8.48
N ALA A 99 1.00 1.02 -9.20
CA ALA A 99 0.96 1.87 -10.39
C ALA A 99 0.05 1.30 -11.48
N ALA A 100 0.10 -0.02 -11.73
CA ALA A 100 -0.78 -0.70 -12.67
C ALA A 100 -2.26 -0.55 -12.28
N GLY A 101 -2.59 -0.70 -10.99
CA GLY A 101 -3.94 -0.44 -10.48
C GLY A 101 -4.38 1.02 -10.68
N GLY A 102 -3.48 1.97 -10.43
CA GLY A 102 -3.71 3.39 -10.68
C GLY A 102 -4.01 3.68 -12.16
N VAL A 103 -3.27 3.08 -13.09
CA VAL A 103 -3.55 3.18 -14.54
C VAL A 103 -4.91 2.59 -14.88
N GLY A 104 -5.27 1.43 -14.33
CA GLY A 104 -6.60 0.83 -14.51
C GLY A 104 -7.72 1.79 -14.08
N LEU A 105 -7.58 2.42 -12.92
CA LEU A 105 -8.54 3.42 -12.42
C LEU A 105 -8.65 4.65 -13.34
N LEU A 106 -7.54 5.09 -13.96
CA LEU A 106 -7.57 6.17 -14.95
C LEU A 106 -8.37 5.77 -16.21
N LEU A 107 -8.19 4.53 -16.68
CA LEU A 107 -8.92 4.00 -17.84
C LEU A 107 -10.44 3.91 -17.56
N GLU A 108 -10.81 3.63 -16.31
CA GLU A 108 -12.21 3.65 -15.84
C GLU A 108 -12.74 5.06 -15.53
N ARG A 109 -11.91 6.10 -15.69
CA ARG A 109 -12.22 7.50 -15.37
C ARG A 109 -12.50 7.74 -13.87
N ALA A 110 -12.00 6.86 -13.00
CA ALA A 110 -12.01 6.99 -11.56
C ALA A 110 -10.83 7.88 -11.08
N TRP A 111 -10.90 9.17 -11.41
CA TRP A 111 -9.78 10.11 -11.23
C TRP A 111 -9.29 10.26 -9.79
N LEU A 112 -10.22 10.38 -8.83
CA LEU A 112 -9.85 10.58 -7.43
C LEU A 112 -9.17 9.32 -6.83
N PRO A 113 -9.73 8.10 -6.96
CA PRO A 113 -9.02 6.87 -6.60
C PRO A 113 -7.65 6.74 -7.28
N ALA A 114 -7.55 7.06 -8.57
CA ALA A 114 -6.28 7.01 -9.29
C ALA A 114 -5.22 7.98 -8.71
N LEU A 115 -5.62 9.20 -8.35
CA LEU A 115 -4.72 10.17 -7.69
C LEU A 115 -4.22 9.66 -6.33
N LEU A 116 -5.10 9.05 -5.54
CA LEU A 116 -4.73 8.44 -4.26
C LEU A 116 -3.72 7.29 -4.46
N VAL A 117 -3.97 6.41 -5.43
CA VAL A 117 -3.01 5.34 -5.76
C VAL A 117 -1.68 5.92 -6.22
N GLY A 118 -1.68 6.97 -7.05
CA GLY A 118 -0.47 7.67 -7.45
C GLY A 118 0.33 8.21 -6.25
N PHE A 119 -0.35 8.79 -5.26
CA PHE A 119 0.28 9.23 -4.02
C PHE A 119 0.86 8.06 -3.21
N ALA A 120 0.15 6.93 -3.12
CA ALA A 120 0.66 5.73 -2.46
C ALA A 120 1.91 5.17 -3.16
N VAL A 121 1.98 5.22 -4.49
CA VAL A 121 3.18 4.84 -5.25
C VAL A 121 4.35 5.75 -4.90
N VAL A 122 4.13 7.07 -4.82
CA VAL A 122 5.18 8.03 -4.40
C VAL A 122 5.69 7.72 -2.99
N LEU A 123 4.80 7.42 -2.04
CA LEU A 123 5.20 7.02 -0.69
C LEU A 123 6.05 5.75 -0.69
N GLN A 124 5.70 4.74 -1.49
CA GLN A 124 6.51 3.51 -1.61
C GLN A 124 7.86 3.79 -2.27
N VAL A 125 7.90 4.53 -3.37
CA VAL A 125 9.15 4.79 -4.09
C VAL A 125 10.08 5.69 -3.26
N VAL A 126 9.61 6.84 -2.81
CA VAL A 126 10.44 7.82 -2.11
C VAL A 126 10.70 7.37 -0.67
N GLY A 127 9.64 6.99 0.05
CA GLY A 127 9.73 6.67 1.47
C GLY A 127 10.32 5.29 1.77
N VAL A 128 10.22 4.33 0.84
CA VAL A 128 10.74 2.97 1.02
C VAL A 128 11.92 2.67 0.12
N VAL A 129 11.78 2.77 -1.20
CA VAL A 129 12.83 2.34 -2.14
C VAL A 129 14.05 3.26 -2.08
N VAL A 130 13.85 4.58 -2.20
CA VAL A 130 14.93 5.57 -2.15
C VAL A 130 15.61 5.57 -0.79
N VAL A 131 14.87 5.59 0.31
CA VAL A 131 15.45 5.50 1.67
C VAL A 131 16.27 4.21 1.83
N THR A 132 15.77 3.09 1.32
CA THR A 132 16.52 1.82 1.37
C THR A 132 17.83 1.92 0.60
N GLY A 133 17.79 2.38 -0.66
CA GLY A 133 18.97 2.42 -1.52
C GLY A 133 20.02 3.46 -1.11
N PHE A 134 19.59 4.64 -0.63
CA PHE A 134 20.48 5.76 -0.35
C PHE A 134 20.85 5.93 1.13
N VAL A 135 20.16 5.25 2.05
CA VAL A 135 20.44 5.34 3.49
C VAL A 135 20.74 3.97 4.07
N ASN A 136 19.79 3.03 4.02
CA ASN A 136 19.96 1.75 4.70
C ASN A 136 21.03 0.86 4.05
N VAL A 137 21.10 0.77 2.73
CA VAL A 137 22.11 -0.02 2.02
C VAL A 137 23.53 0.51 2.29
N PRO A 138 23.81 1.83 2.19
CA PRO A 138 25.11 2.39 2.58
C PRO A 138 25.48 2.13 4.05
N LEU A 139 24.52 2.28 4.98
CA LEU A 139 24.75 1.98 6.39
C LEU A 139 25.10 0.49 6.61
N ASN A 140 24.40 -0.40 5.90
CA ASN A 140 24.68 -1.84 5.93
C ASN A 140 26.09 -2.16 5.41
N GLY A 141 26.52 -1.49 4.32
CA GLY A 141 27.87 -1.63 3.77
C GLY A 141 28.95 -1.13 4.73
N ALA A 142 28.79 0.06 5.30
CA ALA A 142 29.71 0.60 6.29
C ALA A 142 29.83 -0.31 7.52
N LEU A 143 28.70 -0.87 7.99
CA LEU A 143 28.73 -1.84 9.08
C LEU A 143 29.44 -3.13 8.68
N ALA A 144 29.31 -3.60 7.43
CA ALA A 144 30.00 -4.79 6.94
C ALA A 144 31.52 -4.61 6.90
N GLU A 145 32.00 -3.40 6.55
CA GLU A 145 33.42 -3.08 6.40
C GLU A 145 34.13 -2.72 7.71
N ALA A 146 33.41 -2.35 8.77
CA ALA A 146 34.01 -1.93 10.04
C ALA A 146 34.92 -3.01 10.69
N GLN A 147 36.08 -2.60 11.21
CA GLN A 147 37.05 -3.51 11.86
C GLN A 147 37.50 -2.95 13.22
N GLY A 148 37.85 -3.83 14.15
CA GLY A 148 38.58 -3.49 15.38
C GLY A 148 37.82 -2.70 16.47
N ALA A 149 36.65 -2.11 16.18
CA ALA A 149 35.88 -1.31 17.14
C ALA A 149 34.35 -1.57 17.07
N PRO A 150 33.86 -2.70 17.61
CA PRO A 150 32.46 -3.11 17.48
C PRO A 150 31.47 -2.12 18.11
N SER A 151 31.83 -1.53 19.26
CA SER A 151 30.97 -0.57 19.97
C SER A 151 30.77 0.72 19.20
N GLU A 152 31.85 1.25 18.61
CA GLU A 152 31.79 2.46 17.77
C GLU A 152 31.03 2.20 16.48
N ALA A 153 31.30 1.06 15.82
CA ALA A 153 30.58 0.64 14.62
C ALA A 153 29.08 0.49 14.88
N TRP A 154 28.68 -0.15 15.99
CA TRP A 154 27.27 -0.29 16.35
C TRP A 154 26.61 1.06 16.65
N ALA A 155 27.28 1.94 17.41
CA ALA A 155 26.76 3.27 17.72
C ALA A 155 26.55 4.14 16.45
N ALA A 156 27.49 4.06 15.50
CA ALA A 156 27.40 4.75 14.22
C ALA A 156 26.30 4.17 13.31
N PHE A 157 25.93 2.90 13.50
CA PHE A 157 24.95 2.19 12.68
C PHE A 157 23.52 2.28 13.24
N SER A 158 23.31 1.85 14.48
CA SER A 158 21.98 1.50 15.02
C SER A 158 21.02 2.70 15.00
N GLY A 159 21.43 3.84 15.56
CA GLY A 159 20.60 5.04 15.60
C GLY A 159 20.18 5.55 14.22
N PRO A 160 21.12 5.84 13.30
CA PRO A 160 20.79 6.25 11.93
C PRO A 160 19.92 5.24 11.18
N TRP A 161 20.24 3.95 11.29
CA TRP A 161 19.50 2.90 10.60
C TRP A 161 18.05 2.81 11.11
N GLN A 162 17.84 2.88 12.43
CA GLN A 162 16.51 2.87 13.04
C GLN A 162 15.66 4.07 12.59
N ARG A 163 16.23 5.27 12.54
CA ARG A 163 15.51 6.46 12.04
C ARG A 163 15.09 6.31 10.58
N ALA A 164 16.00 5.83 9.73
CA ALA A 164 15.67 5.54 8.34
C ALA A 164 14.58 4.45 8.23
N ASN A 165 14.66 3.39 9.06
CA ASN A 165 13.65 2.34 9.09
C ASN A 165 12.27 2.83 9.55
N LEU A 166 12.23 3.80 10.48
CA LEU A 166 10.98 4.43 10.88
C LEU A 166 10.32 5.18 9.71
N VAL A 167 11.10 5.89 8.90
CA VAL A 167 10.59 6.53 7.66
C VAL A 167 9.99 5.46 6.73
N ARG A 168 10.71 4.37 6.47
CA ARG A 168 10.19 3.27 5.62
C ARG A 168 8.91 2.65 6.19
N THR A 169 8.84 2.46 7.50
CA THR A 169 7.67 1.93 8.19
C THR A 169 6.48 2.88 8.06
N ALA A 170 6.67 4.16 8.37
CA ALA A 170 5.61 5.17 8.29
C ALA A 170 5.11 5.35 6.85
N SER A 171 6.01 5.44 5.88
CA SER A 171 5.65 5.55 4.46
C SER A 171 4.94 4.30 3.94
N GLY A 172 5.38 3.10 4.33
CA GLY A 172 4.72 1.84 3.97
C GLY A 172 3.31 1.72 4.55
N LEU A 173 3.13 2.03 5.83
CA LEU A 173 1.82 2.04 6.49
C LEU A 173 0.90 3.10 5.90
N ALA A 174 1.40 4.31 5.65
CA ALA A 174 0.63 5.37 5.01
C ALA A 174 0.20 4.96 3.59
N ALA A 175 1.10 4.38 2.79
CA ALA A 175 0.78 3.87 1.46
C ALA A 175 -0.30 2.78 1.52
N LEU A 176 -0.21 1.84 2.47
CA LEU A 176 -1.23 0.81 2.68
C LEU A 176 -2.61 1.42 2.98
N VAL A 177 -2.67 2.40 3.90
CA VAL A 177 -3.92 3.08 4.25
C VAL A 177 -4.51 3.82 3.04
N VAL A 178 -3.67 4.53 2.28
CA VAL A 178 -4.11 5.25 1.07
C VAL A 178 -4.63 4.27 0.01
N LEU A 179 -3.95 3.14 -0.21
CA LEU A 179 -4.42 2.09 -1.12
C LEU A 179 -5.75 1.50 -0.68
N LEU A 180 -5.95 1.28 0.63
CA LEU A 180 -7.21 0.79 1.19
C LEU A 180 -8.34 1.78 0.93
N VAL A 181 -8.10 3.07 1.15
CA VAL A 181 -9.10 4.12 0.86
C VAL A 181 -9.42 4.15 -0.63
N ALA A 182 -8.41 4.16 -1.50
CA ALA A 182 -8.62 4.18 -2.94
C ALA A 182 -9.44 2.97 -3.44
N ALA A 183 -9.13 1.77 -2.97
CA ALA A 183 -9.83 0.54 -3.33
C ALA A 183 -11.29 0.47 -2.82
N ARG A 184 -11.66 1.30 -1.83
CA ARG A 184 -13.07 1.42 -1.37
C ARG A 184 -13.86 2.44 -2.17
N MET A 185 -13.19 3.28 -2.95
CA MET A 185 -13.78 4.34 -3.76
C MET A 185 -13.86 3.99 -5.24
N SER A 186 -13.16 2.92 -5.66
CA SER A 186 -13.21 2.31 -6.98
C SER A 186 -14.42 1.41 -7.15
#